data_AF-A0A381UMK2-F1
#
_entry.id   AF-A0A381UMK2-F1
#
_cell.length_a   1.000
_cell.length_b   1.000
_cell.length_c   1.000
_cell.angle_alpha   90.00
_cell.angle_beta   90.00
_cell.angle_gamma   90.00
#
_symmetry.space_group_name_H-M   'P 1'
#
loop_
_entity.id
_entity.type
_entity.pdbx_description
1 polymer ?
#
loop_
_entity_poly.entity_id
_entity_poly.type
_entity_poly.pdbx_seq_one_letter_code
_entity_poly.pdbx_strand_id
1 'polypeptide(L)'
;MIGSILTHRYRKDADLDINVWFDTEDHPTEPLHIKLRKKAAELNGKDVPGTDHPVNYFAVITKDYFERAGEMADATFNIKKNKLEKHAEEKAFDIEKYLDEFNSEVNKFDLLKGELERDLIDYKELSELETDEVAELKSRLQSKLEEIEKDAFDLVDMYTTTKEERRKAFETPMTPDQIAKWGEQQRLPRNVVYKMLEKYYYFDFLHKIEEIIGDDDKIDDTEMKTLLKYLEKK
;
A
#
# COMPACT_ATOMS: atom_id res chain seq x y z
N MET A 1 9.17 12.91 -6.11
CA MET A 1 7.97 13.09 -6.97
C MET A 1 7.66 11.74 -7.62
N ILE A 2 7.00 10.87 -6.84
CA ILE A 2 6.91 9.43 -7.09
C ILE A 2 5.59 9.06 -7.79
N GLY A 3 4.62 9.98 -7.88
CA GLY A 3 3.31 9.74 -8.50
C GLY A 3 3.23 9.55 -10.03
N SER A 4 4.31 9.63 -10.81
CA SER A 4 4.24 9.80 -12.28
C SER A 4 4.58 8.56 -13.13
N ILE A 5 4.54 7.33 -12.59
CA ILE A 5 4.96 6.16 -13.40
C ILE A 5 3.89 5.68 -14.39
N LEU A 6 2.61 5.81 -14.05
CA LEU A 6 1.51 5.25 -14.84
C LEU A 6 1.04 6.19 -15.96
N THR A 7 1.16 7.51 -15.76
CA THR A 7 0.51 8.52 -16.60
C THR A 7 1.47 9.39 -17.40
N HIS A 8 2.79 9.19 -17.29
CA HIS A 8 3.83 10.04 -17.89
C HIS A 8 3.75 11.52 -17.53
N ARG A 9 2.90 11.87 -16.57
CA ARG A 9 2.55 13.23 -16.25
C ARG A 9 2.43 13.30 -14.75
N TYR A 10 3.22 14.20 -14.17
CA TYR A 10 3.00 14.70 -12.83
C TYR A 10 1.59 15.30 -12.80
N ARG A 11 0.67 14.64 -12.09
CA ARG A 11 -0.64 15.21 -11.82
C ARG A 11 -0.46 16.42 -10.90
N LYS A 12 -1.39 17.37 -10.96
CA LYS A 12 -1.39 18.58 -10.11
C LYS A 12 -1.45 18.30 -8.61
N ASP A 13 -1.80 17.07 -8.24
CA ASP A 13 -1.93 16.53 -6.89
C ASP A 13 -0.89 15.44 -6.58
N ALA A 14 0.15 15.31 -7.41
CA ALA A 14 1.21 14.32 -7.17
C ALA A 14 1.97 14.65 -5.88
N ASP A 15 2.35 13.62 -5.14
CA ASP A 15 3.15 13.72 -3.94
C ASP A 15 4.60 14.21 -4.21
N LEU A 16 5.07 15.10 -3.34
CA LEU A 16 6.45 15.57 -3.33
C LEU A 16 7.23 14.92 -2.19
N ASP A 17 7.96 13.85 -2.50
CA ASP A 17 8.89 13.25 -1.55
C ASP A 17 10.22 14.01 -1.51
N ILE A 18 10.61 14.45 -0.31
CA ILE A 18 11.83 15.19 -0.04
C ILE A 18 12.67 14.41 0.96
N ASN A 19 13.83 13.93 0.50
CA ASN A 19 14.85 13.39 1.39
C ASN A 19 15.64 14.54 2.03
N VAL A 20 15.63 14.59 3.36
CA VAL A 20 16.39 15.56 4.15
C VAL A 20 17.52 14.81 4.85
N TRP A 21 18.76 15.06 4.41
CA TRP A 21 19.93 14.50 5.06
C TRP A 21 20.32 15.32 6.28
N PHE A 22 20.30 14.67 7.43
CA PHE A 22 20.83 15.17 8.69
C PHE A 22 22.25 14.65 8.83
N ASP A 23 23.21 15.55 8.63
CA ASP A 23 24.63 15.31 8.85
C ASP A 23 24.87 15.20 10.37
N THR A 24 24.91 13.97 10.87
CA THR A 24 25.19 13.64 12.26
C THR A 24 26.55 12.96 12.31
N GLU A 25 27.31 13.12 13.40
CA GLU A 25 28.63 12.46 13.61
C GLU A 25 28.61 10.96 13.25
N ASP A 26 29.79 10.38 12.95
CA ASP A 26 30.03 9.11 12.21
C ASP A 26 29.25 7.84 12.63
N HIS A 27 28.41 7.88 13.65
CA HIS A 27 27.52 6.79 14.04
C HIS A 27 26.12 7.31 14.41
N PRO A 28 25.21 7.52 13.43
CA PRO A 28 23.85 7.88 13.74
C PRO A 28 23.17 6.76 14.54
N THR A 29 22.51 7.13 15.64
CA THR A 29 21.85 6.15 16.52
C THR A 29 20.40 5.93 16.07
N GLU A 30 19.92 4.69 16.12
CA GLU A 30 18.52 4.33 15.83
C GLU A 30 17.49 5.23 16.58
N PRO A 31 17.69 5.57 17.88
CA PRO A 31 16.80 6.50 18.59
C PRO A 31 16.71 7.89 17.95
N LEU A 32 17.81 8.41 17.40
CA LEU A 32 17.82 9.69 16.69
C LEU A 32 17.02 9.58 15.39
N HIS A 33 17.18 8.48 14.65
CA HIS A 33 16.43 8.24 13.42
C HIS A 33 14.92 8.19 13.68
N ILE A 34 14.50 7.44 14.70
CA ILE A 34 13.10 7.33 15.11
C ILE A 34 12.54 8.70 15.47
N LYS A 35 13.29 9.51 16.23
CA LYS A 35 12.87 10.87 16.59
C LYS A 35 12.66 11.76 15.36
N LEU A 36 13.57 11.71 14.39
CA LEU A 36 13.46 12.48 13.15
C LEU A 36 12.30 12.00 12.27
N ARG A 37 12.09 10.68 12.17
CA ARG A 37 10.94 10.09 11.46
C ARG A 37 9.60 10.53 12.05
N LYS A 38 9.47 10.53 13.39
CA LYS A 38 8.26 11.02 14.07
C LYS A 38 7.99 12.50 13.76
N LYS A 39 9.03 13.35 13.81
CA LYS A 39 8.89 14.77 13.43
C LYS A 39 8.53 14.98 11.97
N ALA A 40 9.08 14.18 11.06
CA ALA A 40 8.71 14.24 9.65
C ALA A 40 7.23 13.87 9.46
N ALA A 41 6.76 12.80 10.13
CA ALA A 41 5.37 12.38 10.07
C ALA A 41 4.37 13.47 10.51
N GLU A 42 4.70 14.33 11.48
CA GLU A 42 3.87 15.48 11.88
C GLU A 42 3.71 16.56 10.78
N LEU A 43 4.60 16.57 9.80
CA LEU A 43 4.62 17.52 8.68
C LEU A 43 4.10 16.92 7.37
N ASN A 44 4.18 15.60 7.23
CA ASN A 44 3.81 14.88 6.02
C ASN A 44 2.32 15.02 5.68
N GLY A 45 2.00 15.00 4.38
CA GLY A 45 0.64 15.08 3.87
C GLY A 45 0.05 16.49 3.84
N LYS A 46 0.81 17.53 4.24
CA LYS A 46 0.40 18.93 4.06
C LYS A 46 0.69 19.38 2.64
N ASP A 47 -0.18 20.21 2.09
CA ASP A 47 0.04 20.76 0.76
C ASP A 47 1.18 21.80 0.78
N VAL A 48 2.01 21.77 -0.27
CA VAL A 48 3.00 22.84 -0.49
C VAL A 48 2.24 24.15 -0.70
N PRO A 49 2.58 25.23 0.04
CA PRO A 49 1.84 26.49 -0.05
C PRO A 49 1.65 26.97 -1.49
N GLY A 50 0.39 27.19 -1.87
CA GLY A 50 0.01 27.64 -3.21
C GLY A 50 -0.12 26.54 -4.26
N THR A 51 -0.14 25.26 -3.87
CA THR A 51 -0.33 24.11 -4.76
C THR A 51 -1.27 23.07 -4.14
N ASP A 52 -1.73 22.09 -4.93
CA ASP A 52 -2.47 20.91 -4.44
C ASP A 52 -1.52 19.71 -4.16
N HIS A 53 -0.21 19.94 -4.11
CA HIS A 53 0.79 18.88 -3.97
C HIS A 53 1.08 18.58 -2.49
N PRO A 54 0.70 17.41 -1.97
CA PRO A 54 1.09 17.01 -0.63
C PRO A 54 2.60 16.77 -0.58
N VAL A 55 3.27 17.25 0.48
CA VAL A 55 4.70 17.03 0.69
C VAL A 55 4.94 15.96 1.75
N ASN A 56 5.90 15.07 1.47
CA ASN A 56 6.37 14.05 2.40
C ASN A 56 7.88 14.21 2.62
N TYR A 57 8.29 14.36 3.87
CA TYR A 57 9.68 14.44 4.28
C TYR A 57 10.16 13.07 4.76
N PHE A 58 11.34 12.68 4.31
CA PHE A 58 12.03 11.47 4.76
C PHE A 58 13.37 11.86 5.37
N ALA A 59 13.51 11.60 6.67
CA ALA A 59 14.74 11.85 7.39
C ALA A 59 15.80 10.79 7.04
N VAL A 60 16.90 11.24 6.48
CA VAL A 60 18.07 10.43 6.14
C VAL A 60 19.20 10.78 7.08
N ILE A 61 19.81 9.78 7.70
CA ILE A 61 20.88 9.95 8.71
C ILE A 61 22.20 9.32 8.29
N THR A 62 22.22 8.55 7.19
CA THR A 62 23.43 7.94 6.65
C THR A 62 23.74 8.51 5.27
N LYS A 63 25.00 8.85 5.04
CA LYS A 63 25.49 9.37 3.76
C LYS A 63 25.25 8.36 2.62
N ASP A 64 25.57 7.09 2.85
CA ASP A 64 25.37 6.02 1.86
C ASP A 64 23.92 5.87 1.41
N TYR A 65 22.95 6.07 2.31
CA TYR A 65 21.54 6.07 1.90
C TYR A 65 21.20 7.33 1.11
N PHE A 66 21.66 8.50 1.55
CA PHE A 66 21.41 9.77 0.86
C PHE A 66 21.94 9.74 -0.58
N GLU A 67 23.17 9.28 -0.78
CA GLU A 67 23.80 9.19 -2.09
C GLU A 67 23.06 8.20 -2.99
N ARG A 68 22.76 6.98 -2.51
CA ARG A 68 21.98 5.99 -3.27
C ARG A 68 20.59 6.49 -3.62
N ALA A 69 19.89 7.15 -2.70
CA ALA A 69 18.57 7.72 -2.97
C ALA A 69 18.64 8.82 -4.03
N GLY A 70 19.71 9.63 -4.03
CA GLY A 70 19.96 10.63 -5.07
C GLY A 70 20.24 10.01 -6.44
N GLU A 71 21.01 8.93 -6.51
CA GLU A 71 21.28 8.19 -7.75
C GLU A 71 20.00 7.58 -8.34
N MET A 72 19.17 6.98 -7.48
CA MET A 72 17.91 6.32 -7.86
C MET A 72 16.79 7.30 -8.24
N ALA A 73 16.83 8.55 -7.78
CA ALA A 73 15.78 9.53 -8.06
C ALA A 73 15.75 9.92 -9.54
N ASP A 74 14.56 10.06 -10.14
CA ASP A 74 14.41 10.47 -11.54
C ASP A 74 14.94 11.88 -11.79
N ALA A 75 14.72 12.78 -10.83
CA ALA A 75 15.23 14.15 -10.82
C ALA A 75 15.72 14.51 -9.43
N THR A 76 16.77 15.33 -9.35
CA THR A 76 17.32 15.82 -8.09
C THR A 76 17.55 17.32 -8.16
N PHE A 77 17.05 18.03 -7.14
CA PHE A 77 17.26 19.46 -7.00
C PHE A 77 18.19 19.75 -5.82
N ASN A 78 19.27 20.46 -6.08
CA ASN A 78 20.21 20.87 -5.05
C ASN A 78 19.80 22.22 -4.47
N ILE A 79 19.24 22.19 -3.27
CA ILE A 79 18.75 23.39 -2.57
C ILE A 79 19.89 24.37 -2.26
N LYS A 80 21.09 23.88 -1.87
CA LYS A 80 22.24 24.74 -1.53
C LYS A 80 22.75 25.52 -2.73
N LYS A 81 22.75 24.88 -3.91
CA LYS A 81 23.20 25.50 -5.17
C LYS A 81 22.05 26.18 -5.94
N ASN A 82 20.82 26.04 -5.45
CA ASN A 82 19.60 26.45 -6.14
C ASN A 82 19.58 25.98 -7.61
N LYS A 83 19.90 24.71 -7.85
CA LYS A 83 20.08 24.16 -9.19
C LYS A 83 19.53 22.73 -9.30
N LEU A 84 18.87 22.44 -10.41
CA LEU A 84 18.49 21.08 -10.79
C LEU A 84 19.75 20.33 -11.25
N GLU A 85 20.14 19.27 -10.53
CA GLU A 85 21.35 18.47 -10.81
C GLU A 85 21.05 17.26 -11.70
N LYS A 86 19.84 16.69 -11.61
CA LYS A 86 19.35 15.63 -12.49
C LYS A 86 17.96 16.00 -13.01
N HIS A 87 17.77 15.87 -14.31
CA HIS A 87 16.47 16.05 -14.96
C HIS A 87 15.84 14.67 -15.17
N ALA A 88 14.54 14.57 -14.89
CA ALA A 88 13.78 13.39 -15.25
C ALA A 88 13.73 13.29 -16.77
N GLU A 89 14.08 12.11 -17.29
CA GLU A 89 13.92 11.80 -18.69
C GLU A 89 12.50 11.26 -18.93
N GLU A 90 11.84 11.74 -19.97
CA GLU A 90 10.57 11.15 -20.40
C GLU A 90 10.86 9.75 -20.97
N LYS A 91 10.22 8.75 -20.38
CA LYS A 91 10.42 7.35 -20.76
C LYS A 91 9.09 6.72 -21.11
N ALA A 92 8.96 6.14 -22.29
CA ALA A 92 7.75 5.41 -22.68
C ALA A 92 7.39 4.34 -21.64
N PHE A 93 6.10 4.25 -21.29
CA PHE A 93 5.52 3.30 -20.34
C PHE A 93 4.41 2.61 -21.10
N ASP A 94 4.50 1.30 -21.06
CA ASP A 94 3.63 0.40 -21.75
C ASP A 94 2.87 -0.38 -20.69
N ILE A 95 1.61 0.01 -20.49
CA ILE A 95 0.76 -0.57 -19.45
C ILE A 95 0.50 -2.05 -19.72
N GLU A 96 0.48 -2.47 -20.99
CA GLU A 96 0.16 -3.85 -21.39
C GLU A 96 1.13 -4.86 -20.77
N LYS A 97 2.38 -4.45 -20.53
CA LYS A 97 3.40 -5.28 -19.85
C LYS A 97 3.05 -5.66 -18.40
N TYR A 98 2.11 -4.96 -17.79
CA TYR A 98 1.75 -5.12 -16.37
C TYR A 98 0.32 -5.62 -16.19
N LEU A 99 -0.52 -5.62 -17.24
CA LEU A 99 -1.93 -5.95 -17.13
C LEU A 99 -2.16 -7.39 -16.64
N ASP A 100 -1.36 -8.35 -17.10
CA ASP A 100 -1.52 -9.75 -16.69
C ASP A 100 -1.26 -9.94 -15.18
N GLU A 101 -0.17 -9.36 -14.66
CA GLU A 101 0.15 -9.45 -13.22
C GLU A 101 -0.85 -8.65 -12.39
N PHE A 102 -1.26 -7.46 -12.86
CA PHE A 102 -2.28 -6.66 -12.21
C PHE A 102 -3.63 -7.40 -12.14
N ASN A 103 -4.11 -7.96 -13.26
CA ASN A 103 -5.36 -8.70 -13.31
C ASN A 103 -5.29 -9.95 -12.42
N SER A 104 -4.13 -10.61 -12.34
CA SER A 104 -3.93 -11.74 -11.42
C SER A 104 -4.12 -11.33 -9.96
N GLU A 105 -3.53 -10.20 -9.53
CA GLU A 105 -3.71 -9.71 -8.15
C GLU A 105 -5.14 -9.24 -7.87
N VAL A 106 -5.76 -8.55 -8.83
CA VAL A 106 -7.18 -8.15 -8.75
C VAL A 106 -8.10 -9.35 -8.64
N ASN A 107 -7.87 -10.41 -9.43
CA ASN A 107 -8.69 -11.62 -9.38
C ASN A 107 -8.64 -12.29 -8.00
N LYS A 108 -7.47 -12.33 -7.34
CA LYS A 108 -7.36 -12.88 -5.98
C LYS A 108 -8.19 -12.06 -5.00
N PHE A 109 -8.07 -10.74 -5.08
CA PHE A 109 -8.84 -9.82 -4.25
C PHE A 109 -10.35 -10.00 -4.47
N ASP A 110 -10.80 -10.03 -5.73
CA ASP A 110 -12.22 -10.13 -6.07
C ASP A 110 -12.82 -11.48 -5.64
N LEU A 111 -12.04 -12.57 -5.71
CA LEU A 111 -12.45 -13.88 -5.21
C LEU A 111 -12.67 -13.84 -3.69
N LEU A 112 -11.68 -13.39 -2.92
CA LEU A 112 -11.78 -13.30 -1.46
C LEU A 112 -12.88 -12.34 -1.02
N LYS A 113 -13.01 -11.19 -1.68
CA LYS A 113 -14.10 -10.24 -1.44
C LYS A 113 -15.46 -10.89 -1.68
N GLY A 114 -15.59 -11.65 -2.77
CA GLY A 114 -16.82 -12.36 -3.09
C GLY A 114 -17.13 -13.51 -2.12
N GLU A 115 -16.12 -14.23 -1.63
CA GLU A 115 -16.26 -15.26 -0.58
C GLU A 115 -16.78 -14.62 0.71
N LEU A 116 -16.10 -13.59 1.21
CA LEU A 116 -16.52 -12.82 2.38
C LEU A 116 -17.96 -12.29 2.27
N GLU A 117 -18.35 -11.75 1.11
CA GLU A 117 -19.71 -11.26 0.88
C GLU A 117 -20.76 -12.38 0.97
N ARG A 118 -20.49 -13.55 0.38
CA ARG A 118 -21.41 -14.69 0.42
C ARG A 118 -21.50 -15.26 1.83
N ASP A 119 -20.39 -15.39 2.54
CA ASP A 119 -20.40 -15.96 3.89
C ASP A 119 -21.08 -15.04 4.90
N LEU A 120 -20.97 -13.72 4.74
CA LEU A 120 -21.74 -12.76 5.54
C LEU A 120 -23.25 -12.86 5.29
N ILE A 121 -23.68 -13.09 4.04
CA ILE A 121 -25.09 -13.31 3.70
C ILE A 121 -25.57 -14.63 4.34
N ASP A 122 -24.83 -15.72 4.14
CA ASP A 122 -25.16 -17.02 4.71
C ASP A 122 -25.23 -16.97 6.24
N TYR A 123 -24.27 -16.30 6.89
CA TYR A 123 -24.26 -16.10 8.34
C TYR A 123 -25.49 -15.33 8.81
N LYS A 124 -25.84 -14.23 8.14
CA LYS A 124 -27.04 -13.43 8.45
C LYS A 124 -28.30 -14.28 8.35
N GLU A 125 -28.49 -15.00 7.24
CA GLU A 125 -29.64 -15.87 7.04
C GLU A 125 -29.73 -16.96 8.12
N LEU A 126 -28.62 -17.63 8.44
CA LEU A 126 -28.58 -18.65 9.48
C LEU A 126 -28.84 -18.09 10.89
N SER A 127 -28.41 -16.85 11.16
CA SER A 127 -28.57 -16.20 12.47
C SER A 127 -30.02 -15.78 12.77
N GLU A 128 -30.85 -15.65 11.74
CA GLU A 128 -32.26 -15.26 11.83
C GLU A 128 -33.21 -16.46 12.01
N LEU A 129 -32.72 -17.70 11.90
CA LEU A 129 -33.53 -18.91 12.07
C LEU A 129 -33.85 -19.18 13.55
N GLU A 130 -35.07 -19.64 13.84
CA GLU A 130 -35.51 -19.99 15.19
C GLU A 130 -34.61 -21.10 15.79
N THR A 131 -34.11 -20.84 16.99
CA THR A 131 -33.05 -21.62 17.67
C THR A 131 -33.51 -22.90 18.34
N ASP A 132 -34.80 -23.24 18.24
CA ASP A 132 -35.45 -24.26 19.06
C ASP A 132 -35.12 -25.70 18.67
N GLU A 133 -34.36 -25.92 17.58
CA GLU A 133 -33.75 -27.21 17.28
C GLU A 133 -32.30 -27.09 16.75
N VAL A 134 -31.51 -28.13 17.02
CA VAL A 134 -30.33 -28.59 16.26
C VAL A 134 -28.95 -27.99 16.59
N ALA A 135 -28.11 -28.79 17.25
CA ALA A 135 -26.65 -28.58 17.36
C ALA A 135 -25.94 -28.33 16.01
N GLU A 136 -26.56 -28.79 14.91
CA GLU A 136 -26.15 -28.54 13.53
C GLU A 136 -26.20 -27.07 13.14
N LEU A 137 -27.21 -26.30 13.57
CA LEU A 137 -27.32 -24.87 13.26
C LEU A 137 -26.17 -24.09 13.91
N LYS A 138 -25.87 -24.40 15.19
CA LYS A 138 -24.72 -23.83 15.89
C LYS A 138 -23.40 -24.17 15.20
N SER A 139 -23.23 -25.42 14.76
CA SER A 139 -22.03 -25.83 14.02
C SER A 139 -21.88 -25.07 12.71
N ARG A 140 -22.97 -24.86 11.95
CA ARG A 140 -22.93 -24.12 10.69
C ARG A 140 -22.60 -22.65 10.89
N LEU A 141 -23.22 -22.01 11.88
CA LEU A 141 -22.92 -20.63 12.25
C LEU A 141 -21.45 -20.46 12.64
N GLN A 142 -20.91 -21.38 13.43
CA GLN A 142 -19.50 -21.33 13.82
C GLN A 142 -18.59 -21.51 12.59
N SER A 143 -18.86 -22.48 11.72
CA SER A 143 -18.08 -22.65 10.49
C SER A 143 -18.12 -21.40 9.60
N LYS A 144 -19.28 -20.74 9.49
CA LYS A 144 -19.40 -19.49 8.73
C LYS A 144 -18.64 -18.34 9.37
N LEU A 145 -18.64 -18.25 10.70
CA LEU A 145 -17.83 -17.25 11.41
C LEU A 145 -16.34 -17.48 11.15
N GLU A 146 -15.86 -18.73 11.21
CA GLU A 146 -14.46 -19.09 10.93
C GLU A 146 -14.06 -18.77 9.48
N GLU A 147 -14.95 -19.00 8.50
CA GLU A 147 -14.76 -18.61 7.10
C GLU A 147 -14.66 -17.08 6.94
N ILE A 148 -15.58 -16.32 7.54
CA ILE A 148 -15.59 -14.85 7.50
C ILE A 148 -14.32 -14.26 8.14
N GLU A 149 -13.94 -14.75 9.32
CA GLU A 149 -12.70 -14.35 9.99
C GLU A 149 -11.52 -14.58 9.06
N LYS A 150 -11.35 -15.81 8.56
CA LYS A 150 -10.25 -16.16 7.66
C LYS A 150 -10.19 -15.24 6.45
N ASP A 151 -11.30 -15.02 5.76
CA ASP A 151 -11.30 -14.27 4.51
C ASP A 151 -11.08 -12.77 4.73
N ALA A 152 -11.61 -12.21 5.83
CA ALA A 152 -11.33 -10.83 6.23
C ALA A 152 -9.84 -10.63 6.57
N PHE A 153 -9.22 -11.56 7.31
CA PHE A 153 -7.80 -11.50 7.63
C PHE A 153 -6.92 -11.74 6.40
N ASP A 154 -7.28 -12.67 5.51
CA ASP A 154 -6.56 -12.89 4.25
C ASP A 154 -6.57 -11.62 3.38
N LEU A 155 -7.69 -10.91 3.31
CA LEU A 155 -7.78 -9.61 2.63
C LEU A 155 -6.83 -8.58 3.24
N VAL A 156 -6.80 -8.43 4.57
CA VAL A 156 -5.87 -7.51 5.25
C VAL A 156 -4.41 -7.91 4.98
N ASP A 157 -4.09 -9.19 5.04
CA ASP A 157 -2.73 -9.69 4.81
C ASP A 157 -2.27 -9.47 3.36
N MET A 158 -3.18 -9.45 2.37
CA MET A 158 -2.83 -9.07 0.99
C MET A 158 -2.17 -7.68 0.92
N TYR A 159 -2.68 -6.69 1.67
CA TYR A 159 -2.07 -5.35 1.69
C TYR A 159 -0.66 -5.41 2.28
N THR A 160 -0.51 -6.02 3.45
CA THR A 160 0.76 -6.14 4.17
C THR A 160 1.80 -6.88 3.32
N THR A 161 1.41 -8.01 2.72
CA THR A 161 2.25 -8.79 1.83
C THR A 161 2.67 -7.98 0.60
N THR A 162 1.73 -7.33 -0.11
CA THR A 162 2.06 -6.55 -1.32
C THR A 162 3.01 -5.40 -0.99
N LYS A 163 2.81 -4.73 0.14
CA LYS A 163 3.69 -3.65 0.63
C LYS A 163 5.09 -4.16 0.94
N GLU A 164 5.21 -5.29 1.62
CA GLU A 164 6.50 -5.89 1.97
C GLU A 164 7.25 -6.43 0.75
N GLU A 165 6.56 -7.05 -0.19
CA GLU A 165 7.17 -7.48 -1.45
C GLU A 165 7.69 -6.31 -2.26
N ARG A 166 6.93 -5.20 -2.33
CA ARG A 166 7.40 -3.96 -2.93
C ARG A 166 8.65 -3.45 -2.22
N ARG A 167 8.66 -3.40 -0.89
CA ARG A 167 9.84 -2.96 -0.11
C ARG A 167 11.07 -3.80 -0.45
N LYS A 168 10.95 -5.13 -0.41
CA LYS A 168 12.04 -6.07 -0.75
C LYS A 168 12.59 -5.87 -2.16
N ALA A 169 11.70 -5.56 -3.12
CA ALA A 169 12.11 -5.27 -4.50
C ALA A 169 12.98 -4.00 -4.62
N PHE A 170 12.91 -3.07 -3.65
CA PHE A 170 13.79 -1.88 -3.57
C PHE A 170 15.05 -2.09 -2.74
N GLU A 171 15.07 -3.09 -1.85
CA GLU A 171 16.24 -3.40 -1.01
C GLU A 171 17.33 -4.15 -1.76
N THR A 172 16.96 -4.88 -2.81
CA THR A 172 17.87 -5.71 -3.59
C THR A 172 18.21 -5.05 -4.94
N PRO A 173 19.49 -5.05 -5.37
CA PRO A 173 19.83 -4.59 -6.72
C PRO A 173 19.13 -5.44 -7.78
N MET A 174 18.73 -4.80 -8.88
CA MET A 174 18.13 -5.50 -10.00
C MET A 174 19.10 -6.52 -10.63
N THR A 175 18.58 -7.65 -11.07
CA THR A 175 19.33 -8.62 -11.87
C THR A 175 19.60 -8.07 -13.27
N PRO A 176 20.61 -8.58 -14.01
CA PRO A 176 20.85 -8.19 -15.39
C PRO A 176 19.61 -8.33 -16.30
N ASP A 177 18.84 -9.41 -16.14
CA ASP A 177 17.60 -9.63 -16.90
C ASP A 177 16.51 -8.61 -16.55
N GLN A 178 16.40 -8.23 -15.28
CA GLN A 178 15.49 -7.18 -14.86
C GLN A 178 15.91 -5.82 -15.42
N ILE A 179 17.22 -5.52 -15.46
CA ILE A 179 17.75 -4.28 -16.05
C ILE A 179 17.46 -4.25 -17.55
N ALA A 180 17.70 -5.36 -18.25
CA ALA A 180 17.41 -5.46 -19.69
C ALA A 180 15.91 -5.30 -19.98
N LYS A 181 15.03 -5.87 -19.15
CA LYS A 181 13.58 -5.86 -19.38
C LYS A 181 12.90 -4.56 -18.95
N TRP A 182 13.27 -4.03 -17.78
CA TRP A 182 12.55 -2.94 -17.12
C TRP A 182 13.34 -1.63 -17.06
N GLY A 183 14.67 -1.68 -17.26
CA GLY A 183 15.56 -0.53 -17.25
C GLY A 183 15.88 -0.02 -15.84
N GLU A 184 14.87 0.23 -15.03
CA GLU A 184 15.00 0.83 -13.71
C GLU A 184 14.07 0.19 -12.67
N GLN A 185 14.42 0.36 -11.40
CA GLN A 185 13.80 -0.35 -10.27
C GLN A 185 12.35 0.08 -10.06
N GLN A 186 12.05 1.35 -10.34
CA GLN A 186 10.71 1.91 -10.30
C GLN A 186 9.78 1.21 -11.31
N ARG A 187 10.30 0.68 -12.41
CA ARG A 187 9.51 -0.02 -13.44
C ARG A 187 9.33 -1.51 -13.19
N LEU A 188 9.88 -2.03 -12.09
CA LEU A 188 9.63 -3.41 -11.70
C LEU A 188 8.13 -3.64 -11.48
N PRO A 189 7.58 -4.80 -11.89
CA PRO A 189 6.16 -5.09 -11.75
C PRO A 189 5.64 -4.91 -10.33
N ARG A 190 6.40 -5.35 -9.32
CA ARG A 190 6.05 -5.18 -7.90
C ARG A 190 5.73 -3.73 -7.52
N ASN A 191 6.45 -2.75 -8.06
CA ASN A 191 6.18 -1.33 -7.79
C ASN A 191 5.00 -0.80 -8.64
N VAL A 192 4.93 -1.20 -9.91
CA VAL A 192 3.90 -0.71 -10.84
C VAL A 192 2.52 -1.26 -10.48
N VAL A 193 2.41 -2.56 -10.22
CA VAL A 193 1.17 -3.23 -9.80
C VAL A 193 0.68 -2.67 -8.47
N TYR A 194 1.56 -2.48 -7.48
CA TYR A 194 1.19 -1.82 -6.21
C TYR A 194 0.54 -0.46 -6.45
N LYS A 195 1.15 0.39 -7.30
CA LYS A 195 0.59 1.71 -7.63
C LYS A 195 -0.71 1.62 -8.42
N MET A 196 -0.91 0.57 -9.21
CA MET A 196 -2.18 0.35 -9.90
C MET A 196 -3.27 -0.05 -8.91
N LEU A 197 -2.99 -0.95 -7.97
CA LEU A 197 -3.92 -1.33 -6.89
C LEU A 197 -4.33 -0.11 -6.05
N GLU A 198 -3.36 0.72 -5.67
CA GLU A 198 -3.58 2.00 -4.98
C GLU A 198 -4.45 2.95 -5.82
N LYS A 199 -4.09 3.17 -7.10
CA LYS A 199 -4.84 4.05 -8.01
C LYS A 199 -6.32 3.64 -8.18
N TYR A 200 -6.58 2.34 -8.18
CA TYR A 200 -7.94 1.80 -8.33
C TYR A 200 -8.63 1.53 -6.98
N TYR A 201 -8.08 2.07 -5.88
CA TYR A 201 -8.70 2.07 -4.56
C TYR A 201 -8.89 0.68 -3.93
N TYR A 202 -8.09 -0.31 -4.34
CA TYR A 202 -8.12 -1.64 -3.71
C TYR A 202 -7.61 -1.56 -2.27
N PHE A 203 -6.57 -0.78 -2.01
CA PHE A 203 -6.03 -0.62 -0.65
C PHE A 203 -6.97 0.12 0.28
N ASP A 204 -7.74 1.10 -0.22
CA ASP A 204 -8.76 1.78 0.59
C ASP A 204 -9.82 0.81 1.08
N PHE A 205 -10.19 -0.18 0.26
CA PHE A 205 -11.08 -1.24 0.70
C PHE A 205 -10.43 -2.09 1.80
N LEU A 206 -9.18 -2.54 1.59
CA LEU A 206 -8.46 -3.36 2.57
C LEU A 206 -8.28 -2.66 3.92
N HIS A 207 -7.89 -1.38 3.91
CA HIS A 207 -7.79 -0.57 5.14
C HIS A 207 -9.13 -0.41 5.84
N LYS A 208 -10.23 -0.34 5.07
CA LYS A 208 -11.55 -0.29 5.68
C LYS A 208 -11.94 -1.60 6.35
N ILE A 209 -11.55 -2.75 5.78
CA ILE A 209 -11.73 -4.05 6.43
C ILE A 209 -10.89 -4.12 7.70
N GLU A 210 -9.60 -3.78 7.64
CA GLU A 210 -8.68 -3.70 8.79
C GLU A 210 -9.22 -2.81 9.92
N GLU A 211 -9.74 -1.63 9.60
CA GLU A 211 -10.35 -0.72 10.58
C GLU A 211 -11.59 -1.32 11.25
N ILE A 212 -12.34 -2.18 10.55
CA ILE A 212 -13.56 -2.79 11.08
C ILE A 212 -13.24 -4.00 11.96
N ILE A 213 -12.32 -4.87 11.54
CA ILE A 213 -12.02 -6.14 12.26
C ILE A 213 -10.93 -6.00 13.33
N GLY A 214 -10.15 -4.91 13.31
CA GLY A 214 -9.09 -4.70 14.28
C GLY A 214 -7.97 -5.76 14.23
N ASP A 215 -7.34 -5.98 15.38
CA ASP A 215 -6.10 -6.76 15.52
C ASP A 215 -6.27 -8.01 16.40
N ASP A 216 -7.49 -8.41 16.81
CA ASP A 216 -7.71 -9.47 17.80
C ASP A 216 -8.00 -10.86 17.21
N ASP A 217 -7.71 -11.04 15.91
CA ASP A 217 -7.88 -12.27 15.11
C ASP A 217 -9.29 -12.88 15.20
N LYS A 218 -10.29 -12.08 15.59
CA LYS A 218 -11.68 -12.49 15.78
C LYS A 218 -12.62 -11.41 15.26
N ILE A 219 -13.86 -11.80 14.99
CA ILE A 219 -14.89 -10.83 14.60
C ILE A 219 -16.09 -10.95 15.52
N ASP A 220 -16.41 -9.87 16.23
CA ASP A 220 -17.57 -9.79 17.10
C ASP A 220 -18.87 -9.41 16.35
N ASP A 221 -20.02 -9.54 17.02
CA ASP A 221 -21.33 -9.22 16.43
C ASP A 221 -21.46 -7.77 15.92
N THR A 222 -20.72 -6.83 16.50
CA THR A 222 -20.72 -5.40 16.13
C THR A 222 -19.89 -5.19 14.87
N GLU A 223 -18.72 -5.80 14.81
CA GLU A 223 -17.82 -5.80 13.67
C GLU A 223 -18.48 -6.49 12.48
N MET A 224 -19.13 -7.64 12.69
CA MET A 224 -19.92 -8.36 11.70
C MET A 224 -21.01 -7.47 11.08
N LYS A 225 -21.80 -6.79 11.91
CA LYS A 225 -22.84 -5.84 11.43
C LYS A 225 -22.23 -4.68 10.66
N THR A 226 -21.05 -4.22 11.05
CA THR A 226 -20.36 -3.11 10.40
C THR A 226 -19.79 -3.53 9.04
N LEU A 227 -19.18 -4.71 8.94
CA LEU A 227 -18.73 -5.34 7.70
C LEU A 227 -19.89 -5.51 6.73
N LEU A 228 -20.98 -6.12 7.18
CA LEU A 228 -22.16 -6.40 6.37
C LEU A 228 -22.76 -5.11 5.80
N LYS A 229 -22.90 -4.07 6.63
CA LYS A 229 -23.37 -2.75 6.20
C LYS A 229 -22.40 -2.04 5.24
N TYR A 230 -21.09 -2.25 5.38
CA TYR A 230 -20.11 -1.66 4.48
C TYR A 230 -20.18 -2.30 3.08
N LEU A 231 -20.35 -3.62 3.03
CA LEU A 231 -20.44 -4.38 1.79
C LEU A 231 -21.80 -4.21 1.08
N GLU A 232 -22.91 -4.06 1.82
CA GLU A 232 -24.24 -3.77 1.23
C GLU A 232 -24.33 -2.38 0.56
N LYS A 233 -23.43 -1.44 0.88
CA LYS A 233 -23.48 -0.03 0.42
C LYS A 233 -22.76 0.25 -0.90
N LYS A 234 -22.07 -0.73 -1.47
CA LYS A 234 -21.31 -0.60 -2.72
C LYS A 234 -21.97 -1.38 -3.84
#